data_AF-A0A945K8D1-F1
#
_entry.id   AF-A0A945K8D1-F1
#
_cell.length_a   1.000
_cell.length_b   1.000
_cell.length_c   1.000
_cell.angle_alpha   90.00
_cell.angle_beta   90.00
_cell.angle_gamma   90.00
#
_symmetry.space_group_name_H-M   'P 1'
#
loop_
_entity.id
_entity.type
_entity.pdbx_description
1 polymer ?
#
loop_
_entity_poly.entity_id
_entity_poly.type
_entity_poly.pdbx_seq_one_letter_code
_entity_poly.pdbx_strand_id
1 'polypeptide(L)'
;MIMGNIIGVTKFVEIFGLTIPIGTLAFPVTFLATDLICELYGEKRAQNLVIVGFFMNFFMLAVMSLGNYLDDAGISGGTIIYDEVYGFMRAGVIASVIAYAVAQTVDVKMFHFWKRVTNGKHLWLRNNLSTTFSQLVDTIAILSINYMVGNFEGEINSLEALFSLILSMYTFKFFSALFDTPLFYLGVRLLKDKVNPDPE
;
A
#
# COMPACT_ATOMS: atom_id res chain seq x y z
N MET A 1 0.34 -5.80 -2.26
CA MET A 1 0.62 -4.76 -3.29
C MET A 1 -0.22 -4.95 -4.55
N ILE A 2 -0.12 -6.07 -5.27
CA ILE A 2 -0.85 -6.28 -6.54
C ILE A 2 -2.36 -6.08 -6.39
N MET A 3 -2.98 -6.76 -5.42
CA MET A 3 -4.41 -6.60 -5.14
C MET A 3 -4.75 -5.13 -4.84
N GLY A 4 -3.97 -4.46 -3.99
CA GLY A 4 -4.14 -3.04 -3.68
C GLY A 4 -4.12 -2.14 -4.91
N ASN A 5 -3.31 -2.44 -5.92
CA ASN A 5 -3.25 -1.65 -7.17
C ASN A 5 -4.46 -1.91 -8.08
N ILE A 6 -4.97 -3.15 -8.10
CA ILE A 6 -6.16 -3.52 -8.90
C ILE A 6 -7.44 -2.95 -8.30
N ILE A 7 -7.65 -3.17 -7.00
CA ILE A 7 -8.92 -2.87 -6.33
C ILE A 7 -8.89 -1.54 -5.54
N GLY A 8 -7.72 -0.91 -5.39
CA GLY A 8 -7.57 0.30 -4.59
C GLY A 8 -8.01 1.60 -5.28
N VAL A 9 -8.42 1.55 -6.54
CA VAL A 9 -8.89 2.73 -7.30
C VAL A 9 -10.18 2.41 -8.07
N THR A 10 -10.54 1.12 -8.21
CA THR A 10 -11.68 0.68 -9.03
C THR A 10 -13.00 0.60 -8.28
N LYS A 11 -12.99 0.58 -6.93
CA LYS A 11 -14.22 0.55 -6.13
C LYS A 11 -14.04 1.23 -4.78
N PHE A 12 -14.97 2.13 -4.48
CA PHE A 12 -15.09 2.78 -3.18
C PHE A 12 -16.21 2.16 -2.36
N VAL A 13 -16.01 2.11 -1.05
CA VAL A 13 -16.98 1.62 -0.08
C VAL A 13 -17.05 2.57 1.10
N GLU A 14 -18.23 2.64 1.71
CA GLU A 14 -18.44 3.41 2.93
C GLU A 14 -18.38 2.47 4.13
N ILE A 15 -17.42 2.72 5.02
CA ILE A 15 -17.16 1.90 6.21
C ILE A 15 -16.98 2.83 7.40
N PHE A 16 -17.80 2.65 8.44
CA PHE A 16 -17.81 3.51 9.64
C PHE A 16 -17.97 5.02 9.32
N GLY A 17 -18.69 5.35 8.24
CA GLY A 17 -18.86 6.74 7.76
C GLY A 17 -17.63 7.32 7.04
N LEU A 18 -16.64 6.49 6.71
CA LEU A 18 -15.46 6.85 5.92
C LEU A 18 -15.59 6.24 4.52
N THR A 19 -15.46 7.07 3.49
CA THR A 19 -15.34 6.59 2.11
C THR A 19 -13.89 6.18 1.86
N ILE A 20 -13.67 4.90 1.61
CA ILE A 20 -12.33 4.36 1.34
C ILE A 20 -12.34 3.45 0.11
N PRO A 21 -11.24 3.38 -0.65
CA PRO A 21 -11.12 2.37 -1.67
C PRO A 21 -11.08 0.98 -1.04
N ILE A 22 -11.75 0.00 -1.65
CA ILE A 22 -11.87 -1.36 -1.11
C ILE A 22 -10.50 -2.02 -0.88
N GLY A 23 -9.50 -1.70 -1.72
CA GLY A 23 -8.12 -2.16 -1.55
C GLY A 23 -7.50 -1.76 -0.20
N THR A 24 -7.99 -0.71 0.44
CA THR A 24 -7.54 -0.26 1.77
C THR A 24 -7.80 -1.31 2.85
N LEU A 25 -8.85 -2.14 2.69
CA LEU A 25 -9.18 -3.20 3.64
C LEU A 25 -8.15 -4.34 3.68
N ALA A 26 -7.32 -4.46 2.65
CA ALA A 26 -6.24 -5.45 2.64
C ALA A 26 -5.05 -5.02 3.50
N PHE A 27 -4.87 -3.71 3.74
CA PHE A 27 -3.71 -3.17 4.47
C PHE A 27 -3.50 -3.78 5.85
N PRO A 28 -4.52 -3.87 6.74
CA PRO A 28 -4.34 -4.41 8.08
C PRO A 28 -3.81 -5.85 8.05
N VAL A 29 -4.41 -6.70 7.21
CA VAL A 29 -3.99 -8.09 7.03
C VAL A 29 -2.58 -8.18 6.44
N THR A 30 -2.25 -7.34 5.45
CA THR A 30 -0.92 -7.37 4.83
C THR A 30 0.18 -6.83 5.73
N PHE A 31 -0.08 -5.80 6.54
CA PHE A 31 0.89 -5.30 7.52
C PHE A 31 1.10 -6.33 8.62
N LEU A 32 0.04 -6.87 9.20
CA LEU A 32 0.12 -7.94 10.18
C LEU A 32 0.93 -9.14 9.65
N ALA A 33 0.67 -9.57 8.41
CA ALA A 33 1.42 -10.66 7.80
C ALA A 33 2.91 -10.31 7.62
N THR A 34 3.22 -9.10 7.15
CA THR A 34 4.60 -8.65 6.94
C THR A 34 5.36 -8.53 8.26
N ASP A 35 4.71 -7.99 9.30
CA ASP A 35 5.28 -7.85 10.64
C ASP A 35 5.55 -9.22 11.26
N LEU A 36 4.60 -10.16 11.16
CA LEU A 36 4.79 -11.53 11.63
C LEU A 36 5.92 -12.22 10.88
N ILE A 37 6.06 -12.00 9.57
CA ILE A 37 7.15 -12.58 8.79
C ILE A 37 8.49 -11.98 9.23
N CYS A 38 8.56 -10.67 9.45
CA CYS A 38 9.76 -9.99 9.92
C CYS A 38 10.19 -10.54 11.30
N GLU A 39 9.26 -10.70 12.23
CA GLU A 39 9.54 -11.20 13.58
C GLU A 39 9.89 -12.69 13.62
N LEU A 40 9.17 -13.53 12.85
CA LEU A 40 9.34 -14.99 12.90
C LEU A 40 10.46 -15.52 12.00
N TYR A 41 10.75 -14.82 10.89
CA TYR A 41 11.66 -15.27 9.84
C TYR A 41 12.80 -14.27 9.54
N GLY A 42 12.82 -13.11 10.20
CA GLY A 42 13.87 -12.11 10.07
C GLY A 42 13.68 -11.10 8.93
N GLU A 43 14.38 -9.98 9.06
CA GLU A 43 14.28 -8.81 8.16
C GLU A 43 14.60 -9.17 6.70
N LYS A 44 15.65 -9.97 6.45
CA LYS A 44 16.08 -10.35 5.09
C LYS A 44 14.94 -11.05 4.31
N ARG A 45 14.21 -11.96 4.96
CA ARG A 45 13.09 -12.69 4.33
C ARG A 45 11.88 -11.79 4.10
N ALA A 46 11.56 -10.92 5.05
CA ALA A 46 10.49 -9.93 4.89
C ALA A 46 10.80 -8.97 3.73
N GLN A 47 12.04 -8.45 3.64
CA GLN A 47 12.49 -7.61 2.54
C GLN A 47 12.42 -8.34 1.19
N ASN A 48 12.87 -9.60 1.11
CA ASN A 48 12.76 -10.39 -0.11
C ASN A 48 11.30 -10.55 -0.56
N LEU A 49 10.37 -10.77 0.36
CA LEU A 49 8.94 -10.89 0.04
C LEU A 49 8.37 -9.58 -0.52
N VAL A 50 8.76 -8.44 0.07
CA VAL A 50 8.37 -7.11 -0.42
C VAL A 50 8.95 -6.86 -1.82
N ILE A 51 10.22 -7.18 -2.04
CA ILE A 51 10.91 -7.02 -3.33
C ILE A 51 10.23 -7.89 -4.41
N VAL A 52 9.95 -9.16 -4.11
CA VAL A 52 9.23 -10.04 -5.03
C VAL A 52 7.85 -9.45 -5.33
N GLY A 53 7.10 -9.02 -4.32
CA GLY A 53 5.80 -8.38 -4.51
C GLY A 53 5.86 -7.11 -5.38
N PHE A 54 6.91 -6.31 -5.23
CA PHE A 54 7.16 -5.13 -6.05
C PHE A 54 7.43 -5.51 -7.50
N PHE A 55 8.37 -6.43 -7.78
CA PHE A 55 8.66 -6.89 -9.14
C PHE A 55 7.49 -7.60 -9.82
N MET A 56 6.67 -8.31 -9.05
CA MET A 56 5.46 -8.96 -9.58
C MET A 56 4.46 -7.94 -10.14
N ASN A 57 4.42 -6.69 -9.64
CA ASN A 57 3.59 -5.64 -10.24
C ASN A 57 4.08 -5.26 -11.64
N PHE A 58 5.39 -5.16 -11.84
CA PHE A 58 5.97 -4.88 -13.16
C PHE A 58 5.80 -6.05 -14.12
N PHE A 59 5.97 -7.28 -13.64
CA PHE A 59 5.72 -8.47 -14.44
C PHE A 59 4.27 -8.52 -14.92
N MET A 60 3.32 -8.30 -14.02
CA MET A 60 1.90 -8.21 -14.36
C MET A 60 1.63 -7.10 -15.38
N LEU A 61 2.15 -5.88 -15.17
CA LEU A 61 2.02 -4.80 -16.16
C LEU A 61 2.63 -5.16 -17.51
N ALA A 62 3.75 -5.85 -17.54
CA ALA A 62 4.40 -6.27 -18.78
C ALA A 62 3.52 -7.24 -19.55
N VAL A 63 2.94 -8.25 -18.87
CA VAL A 63 2.00 -9.19 -19.48
C VAL A 63 0.75 -8.45 -19.98
N MET A 64 0.20 -7.53 -19.19
CA MET A 64 -0.97 -6.76 -19.61
C MET A 64 -0.67 -5.83 -20.81
N SER A 65 0.52 -5.23 -20.83
CA SER A 65 0.98 -4.39 -21.95
C SER A 65 1.13 -5.19 -23.23
N LEU A 66 1.68 -6.42 -23.15
CA LEU A 66 1.73 -7.33 -24.29
C LEU A 66 0.32 -7.67 -24.80
N GLY A 67 -0.62 -7.98 -23.91
CA GLY A 67 -2.00 -8.27 -24.31
C GLY A 67 -2.73 -7.08 -24.93
N ASN A 68 -2.41 -5.84 -24.53
CA ASN A 68 -2.97 -4.64 -25.14
C ASN A 68 -2.28 -4.26 -26.48
N TYR A 69 -1.03 -4.68 -26.69
CA TYR A 69 -0.29 -4.45 -27.93
C TYR A 69 -0.70 -5.42 -29.05
N LEU A 70 -1.12 -6.64 -28.69
CA LEU A 70 -1.55 -7.66 -29.64
C LEU A 70 -3.02 -7.43 -30.04
N ASP A 71 -3.34 -7.67 -31.31
CA ASP A 71 -4.71 -7.58 -31.81
C ASP A 71 -5.60 -8.64 -31.16
N ASP A 72 -6.83 -8.23 -30.81
CA ASP A 72 -7.84 -9.13 -30.28
C ASP A 72 -8.27 -10.15 -31.35
N ALA A 73 -8.26 -11.42 -30.97
CA ALA A 73 -8.72 -12.52 -31.82
C ALA A 73 -10.25 -12.57 -31.96
N GLY A 74 -11.00 -11.72 -31.23
CA GLY A 74 -12.46 -11.62 -31.33
C GLY A 74 -13.21 -12.80 -30.72
N ILE A 75 -12.53 -13.60 -29.89
CA ILE A 75 -13.11 -14.77 -29.21
C ILE A 75 -13.84 -14.35 -27.92
N SER A 76 -13.32 -13.32 -27.24
CA SER A 76 -13.85 -12.82 -25.97
C SER A 76 -14.64 -11.52 -26.18
N GLY A 77 -15.77 -11.37 -25.51
CA GLY A 77 -16.49 -10.09 -25.42
C GLY A 77 -15.90 -9.11 -24.39
N GLY A 78 -14.81 -9.48 -23.72
CA GLY A 78 -14.24 -8.76 -22.59
C GLY A 78 -13.17 -7.72 -22.93
N THR A 79 -12.89 -7.47 -24.21
CA THR A 79 -11.76 -6.63 -24.66
C THR A 79 -11.85 -5.19 -24.13
N ILE A 80 -13.05 -4.61 -24.09
CA ILE A 80 -13.27 -3.26 -23.52
C ILE A 80 -12.91 -3.24 -22.02
N ILE A 81 -13.37 -4.24 -21.25
CA ILE A 81 -13.10 -4.35 -19.82
C ILE A 81 -11.59 -4.54 -19.58
N TYR A 82 -10.93 -5.31 -20.44
CA TYR A 82 -9.49 -5.51 -20.37
C TYR A 82 -8.72 -4.18 -20.54
N ASP A 83 -9.08 -3.38 -21.54
CA ASP A 83 -8.43 -2.09 -21.81
C ASP A 83 -8.65 -1.07 -20.68
N GLU A 84 -9.85 -1.04 -20.10
CA GLU A 84 -10.16 -0.23 -18.93
C GLU A 84 -9.31 -0.66 -17.72
N VAL A 85 -9.30 -1.95 -17.38
CA VAL A 85 -8.50 -2.48 -16.27
C VAL A 85 -7.01 -2.22 -16.50
N TYR A 86 -6.52 -2.36 -17.73
CA TYR A 86 -5.14 -2.04 -18.08
C TYR A 86 -4.81 -0.55 -17.92
N GLY A 87 -5.71 0.35 -18.30
CA GLY A 87 -5.62 1.79 -18.06
C GLY A 87 -5.44 2.11 -16.57
N PHE A 88 -6.37 1.63 -15.74
CA PHE A 88 -6.31 1.80 -14.28
C PHE A 88 -5.02 1.24 -13.69
N MET A 89 -4.62 0.04 -14.13
CA MET A 89 -3.45 -0.66 -13.60
C MET A 89 -2.14 0.05 -13.91
N ARG A 90 -1.97 0.53 -15.14
CA ARG A 90 -0.78 1.31 -15.53
C ARG A 90 -0.61 2.53 -14.64
N ALA A 91 -1.66 3.33 -14.52
CA ALA A 91 -1.63 4.54 -13.72
C ALA A 91 -1.46 4.25 -12.23
N GLY A 92 -2.17 3.24 -11.69
CA GLY A 92 -2.09 2.83 -10.30
C GLY A 92 -0.71 2.33 -9.87
N VAL A 93 -0.04 1.54 -10.71
CA VAL A 93 1.32 1.07 -10.43
C VAL A 93 2.32 2.21 -10.50
N ILE A 94 2.24 3.09 -11.51
CA ILE A 94 3.13 4.27 -11.61
C ILE A 94 2.95 5.17 -10.38
N ALA A 95 1.70 5.46 -9.99
CA ALA A 95 1.38 6.23 -8.80
C ALA A 95 1.99 5.59 -7.54
N SER A 96 1.84 4.27 -7.40
CA SER A 96 2.36 3.52 -6.24
C SER A 96 3.89 3.52 -6.17
N VAL A 97 4.59 3.41 -7.30
CA VAL A 97 6.06 3.45 -7.34
C VAL A 97 6.58 4.82 -6.93
N ILE A 98 5.98 5.89 -7.46
CA ILE A 98 6.34 7.27 -7.11
C ILE A 98 6.04 7.53 -5.64
N ALA A 99 4.82 7.22 -5.19
CA ALA A 99 4.40 7.40 -3.81
C ALA A 99 5.30 6.64 -2.84
N TYR A 100 5.63 5.39 -3.13
CA TYR A 100 6.54 4.58 -2.33
C TYR A 100 7.93 5.23 -2.22
N ALA A 101 8.52 5.67 -3.35
CA ALA A 101 9.84 6.29 -3.33
C ALA A 101 9.88 7.58 -2.50
N VAL A 102 8.83 8.42 -2.62
CA VAL A 102 8.70 9.66 -1.84
C VAL A 102 8.48 9.34 -0.36
N ALA A 103 7.55 8.44 -0.05
CA ALA A 103 7.20 8.06 1.32
C ALA A 103 8.39 7.44 2.06
N GLN A 104 9.14 6.54 1.42
CA GLN A 104 10.36 5.94 1.99
C GLN A 104 11.44 6.99 2.26
N THR A 105 11.63 7.94 1.34
CA THR A 105 12.58 9.03 1.53
C THR A 105 12.19 9.90 2.72
N VAL A 106 10.89 10.19 2.87
CA VAL A 106 10.36 10.94 4.00
C VAL A 106 10.51 10.15 5.30
N ASP A 107 10.22 8.86 5.30
CA ASP A 107 10.34 7.99 6.46
C ASP A 107 11.75 8.03 7.05
N VAL A 108 12.78 7.77 6.22
CA VAL A 108 14.18 7.78 6.63
C VAL A 108 14.59 9.16 7.17
N LYS A 109 14.21 10.24 6.48
CA LYS A 109 14.52 11.62 6.92
C LYS A 109 13.86 11.94 8.27
N MET A 110 12.59 11.57 8.45
CA MET A 110 11.85 11.79 9.69
C MET A 110 12.41 10.94 10.82
N PHE A 111 12.75 9.68 10.56
CA PHE A 111 13.38 8.80 11.55
C PHE A 111 14.69 9.41 12.09
N HIS A 112 15.57 9.89 11.20
CA HIS A 112 16.82 10.53 11.59
C HIS A 112 16.61 11.91 12.23
N PHE A 113 15.60 12.67 11.80
CA PHE A 113 15.20 13.91 12.45
C PHE A 113 14.83 13.66 13.92
N TRP A 114 13.91 12.72 14.18
CA TRP A 114 13.49 12.38 15.54
C TRP A 114 14.62 11.76 16.35
N LYS A 115 15.50 10.95 15.74
CA LYS A 115 16.71 10.43 16.40
C LYS A 115 17.61 11.57 16.91
N ARG A 116 17.79 12.64 16.14
CA ARG A 116 18.57 13.82 16.57
C ARG A 116 17.87 14.59 17.68
N VAL A 117 16.58 14.87 17.53
CA VAL A 117 15.78 15.61 18.53
C VAL A 117 15.74 14.90 19.88
N THR A 118 15.66 13.57 19.86
CA THR A 118 15.58 12.74 21.08
C THR A 118 16.95 12.32 21.64
N ASN A 119 18.07 12.79 21.06
CA ASN A 119 19.42 12.34 21.40
C ASN A 119 19.56 10.80 21.39
N GLY A 120 18.90 10.16 20.42
CA GLY A 120 18.89 8.70 20.28
C GLY A 120 17.94 7.96 21.22
N LYS A 121 17.29 8.63 22.18
CA LYS A 121 16.33 8.05 23.11
C LYS A 121 14.98 7.77 22.43
N HIS A 122 14.15 6.90 23.02
CA HIS A 122 12.79 6.58 22.54
C HIS A 122 12.70 6.08 21.08
N LEU A 123 13.26 4.88 20.81
CA LEU A 123 13.15 4.20 19.51
C LEU A 123 11.69 4.10 19.01
N TRP A 124 10.77 3.73 19.92
CA TRP A 124 9.33 3.70 19.69
C TRP A 124 8.80 5.01 19.06
N LEU A 125 9.22 6.16 19.60
CA LEU A 125 8.66 7.44 19.23
C LEU A 125 9.06 7.79 17.81
N ARG A 126 10.35 7.67 17.49
CA ARG A 126 10.85 7.97 16.14
C ARG A 126 10.31 7.01 15.09
N ASN A 127 10.11 5.73 15.43
CA ASN A 127 9.55 4.73 14.52
C ASN A 127 8.09 5.04 14.21
N ASN A 128 7.24 5.18 15.23
CA ASN A 128 5.82 5.45 15.02
C ASN A 128 5.58 6.80 14.33
N LEU A 129 6.33 7.85 14.70
CA LEU A 129 6.17 9.15 14.08
C LEU A 129 6.69 9.18 12.64
N SER A 130 7.79 8.48 12.31
CA SER A 130 8.24 8.38 10.93
C SER A 130 7.24 7.60 10.09
N THR A 131 6.78 6.44 10.57
CA THR A 131 5.82 5.58 9.87
C THR A 131 4.47 6.27 9.66
N THR A 132 3.93 6.90 10.70
CA THR A 132 2.64 7.62 10.62
C THR A 132 2.72 8.75 9.59
N PHE A 133 3.83 9.51 9.59
CA PHE A 133 4.01 10.61 8.65
C PHE A 133 4.31 10.13 7.22
N SER A 134 5.09 9.07 7.05
CA SER A 134 5.37 8.48 5.74
C SER A 134 4.13 7.86 5.11
N GLN A 135 3.26 7.22 5.90
CA GLN A 135 1.96 6.73 5.44
C GLN A 135 1.00 7.84 5.01
N LEU A 136 1.05 9.01 5.67
CA LEU A 136 0.31 10.18 5.23
C LEU A 136 0.80 10.65 3.87
N VAL A 137 2.12 10.78 3.69
CA VAL A 137 2.73 11.17 2.41
C VAL A 137 2.43 10.16 1.30
N ASP A 138 2.52 8.86 1.58
CA ASP A 138 2.13 7.78 0.67
C ASP A 138 0.68 7.94 0.20
N THR A 139 -0.25 8.12 1.14
CA THR A 139 -1.68 8.23 0.86
C THR A 139 -2.00 9.49 0.05
N ILE A 140 -1.38 10.62 0.39
CA ILE A 140 -1.50 11.86 -0.38
C ILE A 140 -0.98 11.66 -1.80
N ALA A 141 0.21 11.08 -1.96
CA ALA A 141 0.85 10.89 -3.26
C ALA A 141 0.04 9.95 -4.17
N ILE A 142 -0.38 8.79 -3.68
CA ILE A 142 -1.19 7.84 -4.47
C ILE A 142 -2.48 8.51 -4.94
N LEU A 143 -3.25 9.11 -4.05
CA LEU A 143 -4.55 9.69 -4.40
C LEU A 143 -4.40 10.93 -5.28
N SER A 144 -3.39 11.78 -5.03
CA SER A 144 -3.16 12.98 -5.83
C SER A 144 -2.69 12.63 -7.25
N ILE A 145 -1.81 11.63 -7.42
CA ILE A 145 -1.38 11.19 -8.74
C ILE A 145 -2.56 10.58 -9.52
N ASN A 146 -3.37 9.72 -8.87
CA ASN A 146 -4.55 9.14 -9.51
C ASN A 146 -5.57 10.22 -9.90
N TYR A 147 -5.75 11.24 -9.07
CA TYR A 147 -6.60 12.40 -9.39
C TYR A 147 -6.06 13.18 -10.61
N MET A 148 -4.76 13.45 -10.66
CA MET A 148 -4.14 14.18 -11.77
C MET A 148 -4.19 13.44 -13.10
N VAL A 149 -4.14 12.09 -13.07
CA VAL A 149 -4.18 11.23 -14.27
C VAL A 149 -5.63 10.95 -14.73
N GLY A 150 -6.64 11.40 -13.98
CA GLY A 150 -8.05 11.25 -14.36
C GLY A 150 -8.69 9.91 -13.92
N ASN A 151 -8.07 9.16 -13.02
CA ASN A 151 -8.60 7.86 -12.58
C ASN A 151 -9.85 7.97 -11.67
N PHE A 152 -10.32 9.18 -11.36
CA PHE A 152 -11.53 9.41 -10.55
C PHE A 152 -12.66 10.10 -11.33
N GLU A 153 -12.62 10.05 -12.66
CA GLU A 153 -13.60 10.71 -13.54
C GLU A 153 -15.05 10.55 -13.04
N GLY A 154 -15.69 11.69 -12.72
CA GLY A 154 -17.10 11.78 -12.34
C GLY A 154 -17.38 11.73 -10.83
N GLU A 155 -16.59 11.00 -10.03
CA GLU A 155 -16.84 10.80 -8.59
C GLU A 155 -16.09 11.81 -7.69
N ILE A 156 -14.88 12.22 -8.08
CA ILE A 156 -14.05 13.17 -7.30
C ILE A 156 -13.68 14.34 -8.22
N ASN A 157 -14.53 15.36 -8.21
CA ASN A 157 -14.42 16.49 -9.13
C ASN A 157 -13.91 17.77 -8.44
N SER A 158 -13.57 17.70 -7.15
CA SER A 158 -13.09 18.83 -6.36
C SER A 158 -11.92 18.46 -5.47
N LEU A 159 -11.06 19.44 -5.19
CA LEU A 159 -9.97 19.28 -4.22
C LEU A 159 -10.48 18.96 -2.81
N GLU A 160 -11.70 19.42 -2.48
CA GLU A 160 -12.35 19.10 -1.21
C GLU A 160 -12.70 17.62 -1.11
N ALA A 161 -13.24 17.02 -2.18
CA ALA A 161 -13.54 15.59 -2.23
C ALA A 161 -12.26 14.75 -2.16
N LEU A 162 -11.20 15.17 -2.86
CA LEU A 162 -9.88 14.52 -2.77
C LEU A 162 -9.32 14.59 -1.34
N PHE A 163 -9.39 15.75 -0.69
CA PHE A 163 -8.91 15.92 0.68
C PHE A 163 -9.71 15.07 1.67
N SER A 164 -11.04 15.01 1.52
CA SER A 164 -11.91 14.15 2.32
C SER A 164 -11.54 12.66 2.16
N LEU A 165 -11.24 12.24 0.93
CA LEU A 165 -10.81 10.87 0.65
C LEU A 165 -9.44 10.55 1.27
N ILE A 166 -8.47 11.46 1.14
CA ILE A 166 -7.14 11.34 1.76
C ILE A 166 -7.30 11.17 3.27
N LEU A 167 -8.12 12.03 3.90
CA LEU A 167 -8.35 11.98 5.34
C LEU A 167 -9.01 10.66 5.74
N SER A 168 -10.05 10.24 5.02
CA SER A 168 -10.77 8.99 5.27
C SER A 168 -9.85 7.76 5.19
N MET A 169 -9.08 7.66 4.11
CA MET A 169 -8.16 6.54 3.88
C MET A 169 -7.01 6.54 4.90
N TYR A 170 -6.45 7.70 5.23
CA TYR A 170 -5.40 7.81 6.23
C TYR A 170 -5.90 7.47 7.64
N THR A 171 -7.06 8.00 8.04
CA THR A 171 -7.70 7.68 9.32
C THR A 171 -7.96 6.17 9.44
N PHE A 172 -8.47 5.54 8.39
CA PHE A 172 -8.68 4.10 8.37
C PHE A 172 -7.35 3.33 8.55
N LYS A 173 -6.29 3.67 7.80
CA LYS A 173 -4.97 3.04 7.95
C LYS A 173 -4.41 3.20 9.36
N PHE A 174 -4.51 4.40 9.93
CA PHE A 174 -4.01 4.71 11.27
C PHE A 174 -4.70 3.85 12.35
N PHE A 175 -6.03 3.79 12.36
CA PHE A 175 -6.76 2.97 13.33
C PHE A 175 -6.60 1.47 13.09
N SER A 176 -6.47 1.05 11.82
CA SER A 176 -6.18 -0.33 11.47
C SER A 176 -4.85 -0.80 12.06
N ALA A 177 -3.78 0.00 11.91
CA ALA A 177 -2.47 -0.32 12.49
C ALA A 177 -2.51 -0.43 14.02
N LEU A 178 -3.31 0.40 14.70
CA LEU A 178 -3.53 0.27 16.15
C LEU A 178 -4.22 -1.05 16.51
N PHE A 179 -5.19 -1.49 15.70
CA PHE A 179 -5.88 -2.77 15.89
C PHE A 179 -5.03 -3.99 15.54
N ASP A 180 -4.12 -3.87 14.57
CA ASP A 180 -3.20 -4.94 14.19
C ASP A 180 -2.19 -5.26 15.29
N THR A 181 -1.84 -4.28 16.13
CA THR A 181 -0.87 -4.42 17.21
C THR A 181 -1.19 -5.59 18.18
N PRO A 182 -2.38 -5.70 18.80
CA PRO A 182 -2.71 -6.85 19.64
C PRO A 182 -2.77 -8.18 18.88
N LEU A 183 -3.21 -8.19 17.62
CA LEU A 183 -3.21 -9.39 16.78
C LEU A 183 -1.80 -9.87 16.45
N PHE A 184 -0.87 -8.94 16.26
CA PHE A 184 0.55 -9.22 16.07
C PHE A 184 1.13 -9.94 17.29
N TYR A 185 0.95 -9.40 18.51
CA TYR A 185 1.41 -10.07 19.73
C TYR A 185 0.82 -11.47 19.90
N LEU A 186 -0.46 -11.65 19.56
CA LEU A 186 -1.10 -12.95 19.59
C LEU A 186 -0.48 -13.92 18.56
N GLY A 187 -0.29 -13.45 17.32
CA GLY A 187 0.31 -14.25 16.24
C GLY A 187 1.73 -14.71 16.58
N VAL A 188 2.57 -13.82 17.11
CA VAL A 188 3.91 -14.16 17.59
C VAL A 188 3.83 -15.22 18.67
N ARG A 189 2.99 -15.04 19.70
CA ARG A 189 2.85 -16.01 20.79
C ARG A 189 2.42 -17.40 20.31
N LEU A 190 1.56 -17.48 19.30
CA LEU A 190 1.04 -18.76 18.79
C LEU A 190 1.99 -19.47 17.81
N LEU A 191 2.83 -18.72 17.11
CA LEU A 191 3.65 -19.21 16.01
C LEU A 191 5.14 -19.33 16.35
N LYS A 192 5.65 -18.55 17.32
CA LYS A 192 7.07 -18.51 17.66
C LYS A 192 7.66 -19.87 17.99
N ASP A 193 6.93 -20.69 18.74
CA ASP A 193 7.39 -22.04 19.12
C ASP A 193 7.28 -23.07 17.98
N LYS A 194 6.65 -22.71 16.87
CA LYS A 194 6.40 -23.58 15.70
C LYS A 194 7.29 -23.23 14.50
N VAL A 195 8.01 -22.11 14.56
CA VAL A 195 8.86 -21.63 13.47
C VAL A 195 10.32 -21.81 13.86
N ASN A 196 11.10 -22.42 12.97
CA ASN A 196 12.55 -22.47 13.11
C ASN A 196 13.12 -21.16 12.51
N PRO A 197 13.64 -20.23 13.32
CA PRO A 197 14.25 -19.02 12.79
C PRO A 197 15.47 -19.39 11.92
N ASP A 198 15.68 -18.65 10.82
CA ASP A 198 16.88 -18.82 10.01
C ASP A 198 18.12 -18.45 10.83
N PRO A 199 19.25 -19.17 10.68
CA PRO A 199 20.51 -18.73 11.25
C PRO A 199 20.90 -17.36 10.67
N GLU A 200 21.22 -16.41 11.56
CA GLU A 200 21.49 -14.98 11.25
C GLU A 200 22.55 -14.75 10.14
#